data_AF-A0A917IT98-F1
#
_entry.id   AF-A0A917IT98-F1
#
_cell.length_a   1.000
_cell.length_b   1.000
_cell.length_c   1.000
_cell.angle_alpha   90.00
_cell.angle_beta   90.00
_cell.angle_gamma   90.00
#
_symmetry.space_group_name_H-M   'P 1'
#
loop_
_entity.id
_entity.type
_entity.pdbx_description
1 polymer ?
#
loop_
_entity_poly.entity_id
_entity_poly.type
_entity_poly.pdbx_seq_one_letter_code
_entity_poly.pdbx_strand_id
1 'polypeptide(L)'
;MSSPYESNTPLVGIVMGSDSDWPTMEAAATVLDEFGIPYEADVVSAHRMPEDMIAYGKNAADRGIRVIIAGAGGAAHLPGMLASVTTLPVIGVPVRLKNLEGMDSLLSIVQMPAGIPVATVAINGARNAGLLALRMLGAGNDSFAEQVRSDLAEFAADLRQTAMDKGASLRTKVSEHREDFAEETGTDSVRSQDSRSAVTSEDLLGGADEVRPYAP
;
A
#
# COMPACT_ATOMS: atom_id res chain seq x y z
N MET A 1 -19.22 -4.04 26.44
CA MET A 1 -18.91 -5.41 25.99
C MET A 1 -17.40 -5.49 25.93
N SER A 2 -16.78 -6.47 26.60
CA SER A 2 -15.33 -6.70 26.45
C SER A 2 -15.03 -6.91 24.98
N SER A 3 -13.93 -6.32 24.51
CA SER A 3 -13.49 -6.49 23.14
C SER A 3 -13.34 -7.99 22.86
N PRO A 4 -13.83 -8.54 21.73
CA PRO A 4 -13.57 -9.93 21.37
C PRO A 4 -12.07 -10.21 21.19
N TYR A 5 -11.25 -9.16 21.22
CA TYR A 5 -9.80 -9.18 21.15
C TYR A 5 -9.10 -9.25 22.53
N GLU A 6 -9.82 -9.46 23.65
CA GLU A 6 -9.23 -9.62 25.00
C GLU A 6 -8.47 -10.95 25.19
N SER A 7 -7.51 -11.20 24.30
CA SER A 7 -6.55 -12.28 24.34
C SER A 7 -5.18 -11.67 24.08
N ASN A 8 -4.29 -11.70 25.09
CA ASN A 8 -2.88 -11.33 24.90
C ASN A 8 -2.11 -12.34 24.03
N THR A 9 -2.75 -13.42 23.56
CA THR A 9 -2.15 -14.36 22.63
C THR A 9 -2.12 -13.76 21.23
N PRO A 10 -0.92 -13.60 20.62
CA PRO A 10 -0.79 -13.09 19.26
C PRO A 10 -1.56 -13.94 18.25
N LEU A 11 -2.31 -13.27 17.37
CA LEU A 11 -3.01 -13.90 16.24
C LEU A 11 -2.27 -13.70 14.92
N VAL A 12 -1.45 -12.65 14.83
CA VAL A 12 -0.63 -12.34 13.67
C VAL A 12 0.83 -12.28 14.07
N GLY A 13 1.69 -12.96 13.31
CA GLY A 13 3.14 -12.87 13.48
C GLY A 13 3.74 -11.94 12.44
N ILE A 14 4.38 -10.85 12.85
CA ILE A 14 5.11 -9.94 11.96
C ILE A 14 6.61 -10.23 12.09
N VAL A 15 7.21 -10.79 11.05
CA VAL A 15 8.64 -11.13 11.07
C VAL A 15 9.39 -10.46 9.94
N MET A 16 10.65 -10.13 10.21
CA MET A 16 11.51 -9.49 9.23
C MET A 16 12.95 -10.00 9.28
N GLY A 17 13.64 -9.92 8.14
CA GLY A 17 15.00 -10.44 8.03
C GLY A 17 16.04 -9.63 8.80
N SER A 18 15.77 -8.34 9.04
CA SER A 18 16.62 -7.41 9.81
C SER A 18 15.77 -6.33 10.49
N ASP A 19 16.25 -5.81 11.62
CA ASP A 19 15.69 -4.64 12.29
C ASP A 19 15.57 -3.38 11.39
N SER A 20 16.47 -3.23 10.41
CA SER A 20 16.41 -2.18 9.40
C SER A 20 15.15 -2.23 8.53
N ASP A 21 14.43 -3.35 8.49
CA ASP A 21 13.15 -3.48 7.78
C ASP A 21 11.98 -2.92 8.60
N TRP A 22 12.14 -2.72 9.92
CA TRP A 22 11.08 -2.27 10.83
C TRP A 22 10.38 -0.97 10.38
N PRO A 23 11.07 0.10 9.94
CA PRO A 23 10.39 1.31 9.47
C PRO A 23 9.42 1.09 8.31
N THR A 24 9.58 0.00 7.54
CA THR A 24 8.58 -0.41 6.55
C THR A 24 7.51 -1.27 7.20
N MET A 25 7.91 -2.26 8.00
CA MET A 25 7.01 -3.28 8.55
C MET A 25 6.09 -2.76 9.65
N GLU A 26 6.44 -1.68 10.35
CA GLU A 26 5.64 -1.09 11.43
C GLU A 26 4.26 -0.65 10.95
N ALA A 27 4.10 -0.32 9.67
CA ALA A 27 2.78 0.00 9.11
C ALA A 27 1.81 -1.18 9.11
N ALA A 28 2.30 -2.43 9.14
CA ALA A 28 1.45 -3.61 9.39
C ALA A 28 0.97 -3.65 10.84
N ALA A 29 1.89 -3.42 11.80
CA ALA A 29 1.58 -3.35 13.22
C ALA A 29 0.56 -2.25 13.53
N THR A 30 0.76 -1.04 12.97
CA THR A 30 -0.18 0.08 13.14
C THR A 30 -1.60 -0.28 12.70
N VAL A 31 -1.77 -1.00 11.59
CA VAL A 31 -3.11 -1.46 11.16
C VAL A 31 -3.68 -2.49 12.12
N LEU A 32 -2.86 -3.39 12.66
CA LEU A 32 -3.35 -4.37 13.63
C LEU A 32 -3.76 -3.69 14.94
N ASP A 33 -3.00 -2.68 15.39
CA ASP A 33 -3.37 -1.83 16.53
C ASP A 33 -4.67 -1.05 16.30
N GLU A 34 -4.85 -0.45 15.11
CA GLU A 34 -6.09 0.26 14.72
C GLU A 34 -7.34 -0.62 14.89
N PHE A 35 -7.22 -1.92 14.64
CA PHE A 35 -8.31 -2.90 14.72
C PHE A 35 -8.28 -3.72 16.02
N GLY A 36 -7.33 -3.45 16.92
CA GLY A 36 -7.16 -4.17 18.18
C GLY A 36 -6.76 -5.65 18.02
N ILE A 37 -6.17 -6.05 16.89
CA ILE A 37 -5.71 -7.43 16.69
C ILE A 37 -4.37 -7.66 17.39
N PRO A 38 -4.27 -8.62 18.33
CA PRO A 38 -3.00 -8.90 19.00
C PRO A 38 -2.01 -9.52 18.02
N TYR A 39 -0.78 -9.04 18.07
CA TYR A 39 0.31 -9.50 17.21
C TYR A 39 1.62 -9.61 17.98
N GLU A 40 2.57 -10.32 17.39
CA GLU A 40 3.98 -10.31 17.80
C GLU A 40 4.84 -9.75 16.66
N ALA A 41 5.97 -9.14 17.00
CA ALA A 41 6.94 -8.66 16.02
C ALA A 41 8.35 -9.09 16.42
N ASP A 42 9.10 -9.68 15.48
CA ASP A 42 10.47 -10.15 15.75
C ASP A 42 11.36 -10.18 14.50
N VAL A 43 12.68 -10.23 14.71
CA VAL A 43 13.67 -10.45 13.66
C VAL A 43 13.91 -11.95 13.49
N VAL A 44 13.56 -12.47 12.32
CA VAL A 44 13.75 -13.87 11.94
C VAL A 44 14.42 -13.90 10.57
N SER A 45 15.69 -14.29 10.52
CA SER A 45 16.50 -14.19 9.29
C SER A 45 16.67 -15.54 8.61
N ALA A 46 16.09 -15.71 7.42
CA ALA A 46 16.24 -16.94 6.64
C ALA A 46 17.69 -17.27 6.27
N HIS A 47 18.56 -16.26 6.16
CA HIS A 47 19.96 -16.47 5.77
C HIS A 47 20.91 -16.61 6.96
N ARG A 48 20.59 -15.98 8.10
CA ARG A 48 21.49 -15.88 9.26
C ARG A 48 21.05 -16.74 10.45
N MET A 49 19.77 -17.09 10.51
CA MET A 49 19.14 -17.85 11.59
C MET A 49 18.15 -18.90 11.01
N PRO A 50 18.61 -19.78 10.10
CA PRO A 50 17.70 -20.66 9.37
C PRO A 50 16.98 -21.67 10.28
N GLU A 51 17.64 -22.21 11.30
CA GLU A 51 17.02 -23.12 12.26
C GLU A 51 15.93 -22.43 13.08
N ASP A 52 16.20 -21.21 13.57
CA ASP A 52 15.22 -20.42 14.32
C ASP A 52 14.02 -20.03 13.44
N MET A 53 14.26 -19.69 12.18
CA MET A 53 13.20 -19.41 11.20
C MET A 53 12.32 -20.64 10.93
N ILE A 54 12.94 -21.82 10.79
CA ILE A 54 12.21 -23.09 10.66
C ILE A 54 11.40 -23.37 11.93
N ALA A 55 12.00 -23.18 13.11
CA ALA A 55 11.32 -23.38 14.39
C ALA A 55 10.14 -22.41 14.55
N TYR A 56 10.32 -21.14 14.19
CA TYR A 56 9.27 -20.13 14.22
C TYR A 56 8.07 -20.56 13.36
N GLY A 57 8.30 -20.92 12.09
CA GLY A 57 7.24 -21.29 11.16
C GLY A 57 6.51 -22.58 11.54
N LYS A 58 7.23 -23.61 11.99
CA LYS A 58 6.63 -24.89 12.43
C LYS A 58 5.74 -24.74 13.66
N ASN A 59 6.17 -23.93 14.63
CA ASN A 59 5.47 -23.78 15.90
C ASN A 59 4.42 -22.65 15.90
N ALA A 60 4.34 -21.82 14.85
CA ALA A 60 3.45 -20.66 14.82
C ALA A 60 1.98 -21.03 15.05
N ALA A 61 1.48 -22.07 14.37
CA ALA A 61 0.10 -22.52 14.51
C ALA A 61 -0.21 -23.01 15.94
N ASP A 62 0.70 -23.78 16.54
CA ASP A 62 0.56 -24.30 17.90
C ASP A 62 0.55 -23.19 18.97
N ARG A 63 1.14 -22.03 18.65
CA ARG A 63 1.12 -20.82 19.50
C ARG A 63 -0.16 -19.98 19.33
N GLY A 64 -1.05 -20.35 18.41
CA GLY A 64 -2.29 -19.63 18.14
C GLY A 64 -2.19 -18.57 17.03
N ILE A 65 -1.03 -18.43 16.38
CA ILE A 65 -0.89 -17.57 15.19
C ILE A 65 -1.78 -18.12 14.09
N ARG A 66 -2.49 -17.22 13.41
CA ARG A 66 -3.39 -17.55 12.28
C ARG A 66 -2.90 -16.99 10.94
N VAL A 67 -2.08 -15.94 10.96
CA VAL A 67 -1.48 -15.33 9.76
C VAL A 67 -0.05 -14.90 10.06
N ILE A 68 0.87 -15.11 9.13
CA ILE A 68 2.23 -14.58 9.21
C ILE A 68 2.41 -13.49 8.16
N ILE A 69 2.95 -12.34 8.56
CA ILE A 69 3.39 -11.26 7.69
C ILE A 69 4.92 -11.24 7.72
N ALA A 70 5.55 -11.49 6.58
CA ALA A 70 7.00 -11.60 6.47
C ALA A 70 7.59 -10.53 5.54
N GLY A 71 8.48 -9.70 6.06
CA GLY A 71 9.20 -8.66 5.33
C GLY A 71 10.64 -9.07 4.99
N ALA A 72 11.05 -8.86 3.74
CA ALA A 72 12.45 -9.05 3.34
C ALA A 72 12.81 -8.25 2.09
N GLY A 73 14.09 -7.84 1.98
CA GLY A 73 14.64 -7.11 0.84
C GLY A 73 15.71 -7.89 0.06
N GLY A 74 15.91 -7.54 -1.22
CA GLY A 74 16.93 -8.14 -2.08
C GLY A 74 16.59 -9.56 -2.49
N ALA A 75 17.47 -10.52 -2.19
CA ALA A 75 17.18 -11.95 -2.29
C ALA A 75 16.24 -12.40 -1.15
N ALA A 76 14.99 -11.96 -1.24
CA ALA A 76 14.03 -11.93 -0.15
C ALA A 76 13.38 -13.30 0.13
N HIS A 77 14.12 -14.23 0.73
CA HIS A 77 13.70 -15.62 0.92
C HIS A 77 12.80 -15.87 2.14
N LEU A 78 12.73 -14.95 3.10
CA LEU A 78 12.01 -15.17 4.36
C LEU A 78 10.53 -15.58 4.16
N PRO A 79 9.72 -14.91 3.32
CA PRO A 79 8.31 -15.29 3.18
C PRO A 79 8.13 -16.68 2.58
N GLY A 80 8.88 -17.01 1.52
CA GLY A 80 8.80 -18.31 0.87
C GLY A 80 9.27 -19.46 1.76
N MET A 81 10.35 -19.24 2.53
CA MET A 81 10.84 -20.24 3.48
C MET A 81 9.87 -20.49 4.62
N LEU A 82 9.26 -19.45 5.19
CA LEU A 82 8.22 -19.62 6.21
C LEU A 82 7.00 -20.38 5.65
N ALA A 83 6.54 -20.03 4.45
CA ALA A 83 5.44 -20.73 3.79
C ALA A 83 5.74 -22.22 3.54
N SER A 84 7.02 -22.59 3.38
CA SER A 84 7.42 -23.99 3.17
C SER A 84 7.39 -24.86 4.42
N VAL A 85 7.32 -24.26 5.61
CA VAL A 85 7.42 -24.98 6.90
C VAL A 85 6.17 -24.81 7.78
N THR A 86 5.15 -24.12 7.29
CA THR A 86 3.90 -23.88 8.02
C THR A 86 2.68 -24.11 7.12
N THR A 87 1.54 -24.43 7.74
CA THR A 87 0.24 -24.51 7.04
C THR A 87 -0.54 -23.21 7.09
N LEU A 88 -0.06 -22.22 7.86
CA LEU A 88 -0.68 -20.91 7.96
C LEU A 88 -0.49 -20.11 6.67
N PRO A 89 -1.42 -19.20 6.33
CA PRO A 89 -1.19 -18.24 5.27
C PRO A 89 0.00 -17.32 5.61
N VAL A 90 0.90 -17.15 4.64
CA VAL A 90 2.03 -16.23 4.73
C VAL A 90 1.83 -15.09 3.72
N ILE A 91 1.88 -13.87 4.23
CA ILE A 91 1.84 -12.63 3.46
C ILE A 91 3.27 -12.11 3.30
N GLY A 92 3.72 -11.93 2.06
CA GLY A 92 5.06 -11.44 1.76
C GLY A 92 5.05 -9.94 1.48
N VAL A 93 5.88 -9.18 2.21
CA VAL A 93 6.13 -7.75 1.97
C VAL A 93 7.50 -7.57 1.34
N PRO A 94 7.59 -7.22 0.04
CA PRO A 94 8.86 -6.89 -0.59
C PRO A 94 9.39 -5.56 -0.04
N VAL A 95 10.51 -5.59 0.69
CA VAL A 95 11.13 -4.38 1.23
C VAL A 95 12.11 -3.82 0.20
N ARG A 96 11.96 -2.54 -0.14
CA ARG A 96 12.87 -1.83 -1.04
C ARG A 96 14.24 -1.65 -0.39
N LEU A 97 15.29 -2.11 -1.07
CA LEU A 97 16.67 -1.77 -0.73
C LEU A 97 17.17 -0.58 -1.57
N LYS A 98 18.45 -0.21 -1.39
CA LYS A 98 19.08 0.92 -2.07
C LYS A 98 19.02 0.84 -3.60
N ASN A 99 19.20 -0.37 -4.15
CA ASN A 99 19.25 -0.62 -5.59
C ASN A 99 17.99 -1.37 -6.04
N LEU A 100 17.71 -1.35 -7.35
CA LEU A 100 16.64 -2.11 -8.00
C LEU A 100 15.21 -1.81 -7.53
N GLU A 101 15.04 -0.80 -6.67
CA GLU A 101 13.74 -0.27 -6.26
C GLU A 101 12.80 -1.28 -5.59
N GLY A 102 13.33 -2.42 -5.13
CA GLY A 102 12.57 -3.54 -4.57
C GLY A 102 12.02 -4.52 -5.61
N MET A 103 12.39 -4.40 -6.89
CA MET A 103 12.01 -5.36 -7.93
C MET A 103 12.62 -6.74 -7.68
N ASP A 104 13.87 -6.78 -7.19
CA ASP A 104 14.55 -7.98 -6.72
C ASP A 104 13.80 -8.63 -5.55
N SER A 105 13.41 -7.84 -4.56
CA SER A 105 12.57 -8.29 -3.45
C SER A 105 11.23 -8.85 -3.93
N LEU A 106 10.56 -8.13 -4.85
CA LEU A 106 9.25 -8.51 -5.37
C LEU A 106 9.31 -9.86 -6.08
N LEU A 107 10.23 -10.01 -7.03
CA LEU A 107 10.36 -11.24 -7.82
C LEU A 107 10.82 -12.42 -6.96
N SER A 108 11.65 -12.18 -5.94
CA SER A 108 12.07 -13.22 -4.98
C SER A 108 10.93 -13.77 -4.14
N ILE A 109 9.87 -12.97 -3.89
CA ILE A 109 8.74 -13.35 -3.05
C ILE A 109 7.57 -13.88 -3.88
N VAL A 110 7.21 -13.20 -4.98
CA VAL A 110 5.96 -13.51 -5.72
C VAL A 110 6.05 -14.73 -6.63
N GLN A 111 7.25 -15.07 -7.12
CA GLN A 111 7.45 -16.14 -8.11
C GLN A 111 7.62 -17.52 -7.46
N MET A 112 6.86 -17.81 -6.40
CA MET A 112 6.87 -19.13 -5.77
C MET A 112 6.42 -20.21 -6.78
N PRO A 113 7.09 -21.37 -6.82
CA PRO A 113 6.66 -22.48 -7.65
C PRO A 113 5.33 -23.07 -7.14
N ALA A 114 4.66 -23.85 -7.99
CA ALA A 114 3.41 -24.52 -7.63
C ALA A 114 3.59 -25.41 -6.38
N GLY A 115 2.68 -25.24 -5.40
CA GLY A 115 2.61 -26.06 -4.18
C GLY A 115 2.78 -25.25 -2.89
N ILE A 116 3.64 -24.23 -2.87
CA ILE A 116 3.93 -23.42 -1.67
C ILE A 116 3.63 -21.95 -1.96
N PRO A 117 2.39 -21.47 -1.77
CA PRO A 117 2.01 -20.12 -2.11
C PRO A 117 2.46 -19.08 -1.07
N VAL A 118 2.70 -17.86 -1.52
CA VAL A 118 2.86 -16.65 -0.69
C VAL A 118 1.89 -15.59 -1.21
N ALA A 119 1.15 -14.94 -0.31
CA ALA A 119 0.30 -13.81 -0.67
C ALA A 119 1.13 -12.52 -0.71
N THR A 120 1.67 -12.17 -1.87
CA THR A 120 2.57 -11.01 -1.99
C THR A 120 1.82 -9.70 -2.17
N VAL A 121 2.15 -8.70 -1.36
CA VAL A 121 1.62 -7.33 -1.49
C VAL A 121 2.60 -6.42 -2.27
N ALA A 122 2.22 -5.16 -2.49
CA ALA A 122 3.08 -4.17 -3.13
C ALA A 122 4.43 -4.00 -2.40
N ILE A 123 5.45 -3.52 -3.12
CA ILE A 123 6.74 -3.12 -2.53
C ILE A 123 6.48 -2.08 -1.43
N ASN A 124 7.10 -2.28 -0.26
CA ASN A 124 6.86 -1.54 0.99
C ASN A 124 5.39 -1.50 1.45
N GLY A 125 4.56 -2.42 0.96
CA GLY A 125 3.12 -2.46 1.20
C GLY A 125 2.71 -3.05 2.54
N ALA A 126 3.49 -2.88 3.62
CA ALA A 126 3.23 -3.49 4.92
C ALA A 126 1.85 -3.14 5.49
N ARG A 127 1.38 -1.89 5.30
CA ARG A 127 0.01 -1.49 5.66
C ARG A 127 -1.05 -2.40 5.03
N ASN A 128 -0.89 -2.71 3.75
CA ASN A 128 -1.79 -3.62 3.04
C ASN A 128 -1.62 -5.07 3.48
N ALA A 129 -0.44 -5.48 3.97
CA ALA A 129 -0.27 -6.79 4.57
C ALA A 129 -1.09 -6.92 5.86
N GLY A 130 -1.10 -5.89 6.72
CA GLY A 130 -1.99 -5.84 7.89
C GLY A 130 -3.48 -5.94 7.51
N LEU A 131 -3.92 -5.16 6.52
CA LEU A 131 -5.30 -5.21 6.01
C LEU A 131 -5.65 -6.56 5.37
N LEU A 132 -4.70 -7.21 4.70
CA LEU A 132 -4.91 -8.53 4.13
C LEU A 132 -5.00 -9.60 5.22
N ALA A 133 -4.19 -9.50 6.28
CA ALA A 133 -4.30 -10.37 7.45
C ALA A 133 -5.68 -10.25 8.11
N LEU A 134 -6.20 -9.02 8.27
CA LEU A 134 -7.58 -8.79 8.73
C LEU A 134 -8.60 -9.48 7.83
N ARG A 135 -8.48 -9.37 6.51
CA ARG A 135 -9.39 -10.06 5.57
C ARG A 135 -9.33 -11.57 5.69
N MET A 136 -8.14 -12.14 5.92
CA MET A 136 -7.96 -13.58 6.16
C MET A 136 -8.60 -14.02 7.48
N LEU A 137 -8.39 -13.25 8.55
CA LEU A 137 -9.01 -13.49 9.86
C LEU A 137 -10.55 -13.39 9.79
N GLY A 138 -11.05 -12.41 9.03
CA GLY A 138 -12.47 -12.19 8.78
C GLY A 138 -13.10 -13.16 7.78
N ALA A 139 -12.38 -14.14 7.23
CA ALA A 139 -12.94 -15.12 6.29
C ALA A 139 -13.63 -16.31 6.99
N GLY A 140 -13.47 -16.45 8.32
CA GLY A 140 -14.10 -17.52 9.11
C GLY A 140 -15.61 -17.32 9.32
N ASN A 141 -16.28 -18.28 9.96
CA ASN A 141 -17.73 -18.25 10.21
C ASN A 141 -18.08 -18.10 11.71
N ASP A 142 -17.11 -17.74 12.54
CA ASP A 142 -17.33 -17.49 13.96
C ASP A 142 -17.62 -16.01 14.25
N SER A 143 -17.99 -15.71 15.49
CA SER A 143 -18.30 -14.34 15.92
C SER A 143 -17.09 -13.40 15.83
N PHE A 144 -15.87 -13.95 15.97
CA PHE A 144 -14.64 -13.18 15.81
C PHE A 144 -14.48 -12.71 14.36
N ALA A 145 -14.62 -13.61 13.40
CA ALA A 145 -14.53 -13.29 11.98
C ALA A 145 -15.64 -12.32 11.54
N GLU A 146 -16.85 -12.45 12.09
CA GLU A 146 -17.95 -11.51 11.85
C GLU A 146 -17.61 -10.10 12.36
N GLN A 147 -17.01 -9.98 13.56
CA GLN A 147 -16.57 -8.68 14.07
C GLN A 147 -15.51 -8.07 13.14
N VAL A 148 -14.48 -8.83 12.75
CA VAL A 148 -13.43 -8.35 11.85
C VAL A 148 -14.00 -7.89 10.50
N ARG A 149 -15.03 -8.58 9.97
CA ARG A 149 -15.74 -8.13 8.76
C ARG A 149 -16.48 -6.81 8.98
N SER A 150 -17.15 -6.66 10.11
CA SER A 150 -17.85 -5.43 10.47
C SER A 150 -16.88 -4.25 10.53
N ASP A 151 -15.76 -4.41 11.23
CA ASP A 151 -14.73 -3.37 11.38
C ASP A 151 -14.14 -2.98 10.01
N LEU A 152 -13.88 -3.97 9.14
CA LEU A 152 -13.42 -3.72 7.77
C LEU A 152 -14.45 -2.98 6.91
N ALA A 153 -15.75 -3.23 7.13
CA ALA A 153 -16.83 -2.54 6.41
C ALA A 153 -16.94 -1.07 6.83
N GLU A 154 -16.80 -0.78 8.13
CA GLU A 154 -16.74 0.58 8.67
C GLU A 154 -15.51 1.32 8.11
N PHE A 155 -14.32 0.70 8.19
CA PHE A 155 -13.11 1.26 7.62
C PHE A 155 -13.24 1.59 6.12
N ALA A 156 -13.92 0.74 5.34
CA ALA A 156 -14.16 1.00 3.92
C ALA A 156 -15.12 2.19 3.68
N ALA A 157 -16.11 2.38 4.56
CA ALA A 157 -17.01 3.53 4.51
C ALA A 157 -16.26 4.84 4.82
N ASP A 158 -15.38 4.83 5.81
CA ASP A 158 -14.55 5.99 6.19
C ASP A 158 -13.56 6.39 5.09
N LEU A 159 -12.93 5.40 4.44
CA LEU A 159 -12.08 5.65 3.27
C LEU A 159 -12.85 6.32 2.14
N ARG A 160 -14.08 5.89 1.89
CA ARG A 160 -14.96 6.50 0.88
C ARG A 160 -15.26 7.95 1.25
N GLN A 161 -15.61 8.23 2.51
CA GLN A 161 -15.90 9.59 2.95
C GLN A 161 -14.67 10.49 2.82
N THR A 162 -13.50 10.02 3.27
CA THR A 162 -12.21 10.71 3.14
C THR A 162 -11.90 11.06 1.67
N ALA A 163 -12.16 10.13 0.75
CA ALA A 163 -11.94 10.36 -0.68
C ALA A 163 -12.92 11.41 -1.25
N MET A 164 -14.17 11.41 -0.81
CA MET A 164 -15.16 12.42 -1.19
C MET A 164 -14.75 13.82 -0.71
N ASP A 165 -14.29 13.93 0.53
CA ASP A 165 -13.87 15.20 1.14
C ASP A 165 -12.63 15.76 0.44
N LYS A 166 -11.63 14.91 0.15
CA LYS A 166 -10.46 15.30 -0.65
C LYS A 166 -10.86 15.74 -2.05
N GLY A 167 -11.80 15.04 -2.67
CA GLY A 167 -12.35 15.41 -3.98
C GLY A 167 -13.07 16.76 -3.96
N ALA A 168 -13.82 17.06 -2.90
CA ALA A 168 -14.47 18.35 -2.72
C ALA A 168 -13.44 19.47 -2.55
N SER A 169 -12.45 19.29 -1.67
CA SER A 169 -11.37 20.25 -1.46
C SER A 169 -10.58 20.55 -2.74
N LEU A 170 -10.30 19.53 -3.56
CA LEU A 170 -9.64 19.74 -4.85
C LEU A 170 -10.48 20.59 -5.80
N ARG A 171 -11.80 20.36 -5.87
CA ARG A 171 -12.69 21.15 -6.73
C ARG A 171 -12.74 22.62 -6.30
N THR A 172 -12.76 22.90 -5.00
CA THR A 172 -12.67 24.27 -4.46
C THR A 172 -11.38 24.94 -4.92
N LYS A 173 -10.23 24.31 -4.69
CA LYS A 173 -8.91 24.85 -5.10
C LYS A 173 -8.81 25.11 -6.61
N VAL A 174 -9.43 24.26 -7.43
CA VAL A 174 -9.46 24.45 -8.89
C VAL A 174 -10.36 25.62 -9.28
N SER A 175 -11.45 25.89 -8.56
CA SER A 175 -12.29 27.08 -8.79
C SER A 175 -11.54 28.35 -8.44
N GLU A 176 -10.95 28.40 -7.24
CA GLU A 176 -10.15 29.53 -6.75
C GLU A 176 -9.02 29.86 -7.73
N HIS A 177 -8.25 28.86 -8.17
CA HIS A 177 -7.19 29.06 -9.15
C HIS A 177 -7.68 29.61 -10.50
N ARG A 178 -8.88 29.23 -10.94
CA ARG A 178 -9.48 29.74 -12.19
C ARG A 178 -9.96 31.19 -12.03
N GLU A 179 -10.48 31.54 -10.86
CA GLU A 179 -10.90 32.90 -10.53
C GLU A 179 -9.67 33.83 -10.45
N ASP A 180 -8.63 33.43 -9.73
CA ASP A 180 -7.35 34.16 -9.65
C ASP A 180 -6.76 34.42 -11.04
N PHE A 181 -6.71 33.39 -11.91
CA PHE A 181 -6.20 33.54 -13.27
C PHE A 181 -7.08 34.46 -14.14
N ALA A 182 -8.40 34.45 -13.95
CA ALA A 182 -9.32 35.32 -14.66
C ALA A 182 -9.18 36.78 -14.21
N GLU A 183 -8.91 37.03 -12.92
CA GLU A 183 -8.62 38.36 -12.39
C GLU A 183 -7.28 38.90 -12.92
N GLU A 184 -6.22 38.09 -12.91
CA GLU A 184 -4.91 38.49 -13.44
C GLU A 184 -4.96 38.83 -14.94
N THR A 185 -5.65 38.01 -15.75
CA THR A 185 -5.76 38.23 -17.20
C THR A 185 -6.81 39.28 -17.59
N GLY A 186 -7.86 39.46 -16.79
CA GLY A 186 -8.87 40.50 -16.96
C GLY A 186 -8.31 41.92 -16.75
N THR A 187 -7.35 42.07 -15.82
CA THR A 187 -6.73 43.37 -15.50
C THR A 187 -5.78 43.87 -16.60
N ASP A 188 -5.16 42.96 -17.37
CA ASP A 188 -4.28 43.32 -18.50
C ASP A 188 -5.07 43.76 -19.74
N SER A 189 -6.29 43.27 -19.94
CA SER A 189 -7.12 43.64 -21.11
C SER A 189 -7.64 45.09 -21.06
N VAL A 190 -7.76 45.68 -19.87
CA VAL A 190 -8.19 47.08 -19.68
C VAL A 190 -7.03 48.06 -19.93
N ARG A 191 -5.77 47.65 -19.72
CA ARG A 191 -4.59 48.49 -20.00
C ARG A 191 -4.20 48.53 -21.48
N SER A 192 -4.56 47.53 -22.28
CA SER A 192 -4.16 47.47 -23.69
C SER A 192 -5.11 48.19 -24.67
N GLN A 193 -6.30 48.64 -24.24
CA GLN A 193 -7.25 49.30 -25.13
C GLN A 193 -6.97 50.80 -25.37
N ASP A 194 -6.07 51.42 -24.62
CA ASP A 194 -5.78 52.86 -24.73
C ASP A 194 -4.65 53.21 -25.73
N SER A 195 -4.12 52.25 -26.49
CA SER A 195 -2.92 52.50 -27.33
C SER A 195 -2.87 51.83 -28.71
N ARG A 196 -3.99 51.59 -29.40
CA ARG A 196 -3.93 51.17 -30.82
C ARG A 196 -4.96 51.85 -31.71
N SER A 197 -4.61 53.07 -32.14
CA SER A 197 -5.08 53.60 -33.42
C SER A 197 -4.32 52.94 -34.58
N ALA A 198 -5.08 52.41 -35.53
CA ALA A 198 -4.78 52.22 -36.95
C ALA A 198 -3.49 51.50 -37.36
N VAL A 199 -3.61 50.26 -37.85
CA VAL A 199 -2.93 49.81 -39.08
C VAL A 199 -3.85 48.84 -39.81
N THR A 200 -4.06 49.11 -41.11
CA THR A 200 -4.90 48.37 -42.04
C THR A 200 -4.31 47.04 -42.47
N SER A 201 -5.22 46.15 -42.83
CA SER A 201 -5.04 44.85 -43.47
C SER A 201 -4.32 44.91 -44.81
N GLU A 202 -3.16 44.28 -44.89
CA GLU A 202 -2.62 43.53 -46.04
C GLU A 202 -1.33 42.83 -45.57
N ASP A 203 -1.02 41.68 -46.19
CA ASP A 203 0.11 40.78 -45.94
C ASP A 203 0.00 39.82 -44.75
N LEU A 204 -0.36 38.56 -45.06
CA LEU A 204 0.57 37.41 -45.02
C LEU A 204 -0.20 36.11 -45.33
N LEU A 205 -0.25 35.78 -46.63
CA LEU A 205 -0.43 34.41 -47.11
C LEU A 205 0.93 33.70 -46.99
N GLY A 206 0.97 32.53 -46.35
CA GLY A 206 2.10 31.62 -46.50
C GLY A 206 2.21 30.54 -45.44
N GLY A 207 2.04 29.28 -45.85
CA GLY A 207 2.63 28.12 -45.17
C GLY A 207 1.64 27.25 -44.39
N ALA A 208 0.92 26.39 -45.10
CA ALA A 208 0.37 25.18 -44.50
C ALA A 208 1.52 24.20 -44.27
N ASP A 209 1.65 23.68 -43.05
CA ASP A 209 2.51 22.53 -42.78
C ASP A 209 1.72 21.42 -42.08
N GLU A 210 1.88 20.22 -42.62
CA GLU A 210 1.06 19.04 -42.40
C GLU A 210 1.20 18.49 -40.97
N VAL A 211 0.05 18.30 -40.31
CA VAL A 211 -0.04 17.48 -39.10
C VAL A 211 -0.06 16.00 -39.50
N ARG A 212 1.01 15.27 -39.19
CA ARG A 212 1.03 13.81 -39.30
C ARG A 212 0.33 13.17 -38.08
N PRO A 213 -0.59 12.21 -38.27
CA PRO A 213 -1.20 11.48 -37.17
C PRO A 213 -0.24 10.40 -36.62
N TYR A 214 -0.26 10.29 -35.29
CA TYR A 214 0.33 9.21 -34.52
C TYR A 214 -0.42 7.90 -34.85
N ALA A 215 0.31 6.82 -35.12
CA ALA A 215 -0.23 5.48 -35.36
C ALA A 215 0.08 4.57 -34.15
N PRO A 216 -0.72 3.52 -33.91
CA PRO A 216 -0.95 2.90 -32.60
C PRO A 216 0.20 2.06 -32.05
#